data_AF-A0A1F3XZW6-F1
#
_entry.id   AF-A0A1F3XZW6-F1
#
_cell.length_a   1.000
_cell.length_b   1.000
_cell.length_c   1.000
_cell.angle_alpha   90.00
_cell.angle_beta   90.00
_cell.angle_gamma   90.00
#
_symmetry.space_group_name_H-M   'P 1'
#
loop_
_entity.id
_entity.type
_entity.pdbx_description
1 polymer ?
#
loop_
_entity_poly.entity_id
_entity_poly.type
_entity_poly.pdbx_seq_one_letter_code
_entity_poly.pdbx_strand_id
1 'polypeptide(L)'
;MTRERLLNPQRTKRYIGIELSGAKSQKTALAAIEYYPKEQKIFLLDIYDKISGHDEQSSDEALLEIVEEELTAVKIGVNVPLSLPPCVACSRQKCPMPGKCNISSVKWMRDASKRAAKHVKKAEKVRDFTPYTQRPVELFLRHQILPVIPEYAQFEIDEALGGTKAPLSARMNFLVKHLDRDRLIEVLPKLSVVVLGMEMDLSKKVISSYRKIEEGAASRSEILEALSDYSNVFIYDRDLQKLAQSLPAFDAFVCAYTALLSDNDHCGKIPHGFPELSGWIEYPTLCSRT
;
A
#
# COMPACT_ATOMS: atom_id res chain seq x y z
N MET A 1 2.68 16.71 32.22
CA MET A 1 2.63 15.42 31.52
C MET A 1 3.84 15.33 30.62
N THR A 2 4.84 14.64 31.14
CA THR A 2 6.26 14.75 30.79
C THR A 2 6.66 13.83 29.65
N ARG A 3 7.77 14.20 29.01
CA ARG A 3 8.54 13.63 27.90
C ARG A 3 9.00 12.16 28.03
N GLU A 4 8.25 11.31 28.75
CA GLU A 4 8.63 9.94 29.12
C GLU A 4 7.91 8.84 28.33
N ARG A 5 7.29 9.17 27.18
CA ARG A 5 6.73 8.18 26.23
C ARG A 5 7.74 7.71 25.18
N LEU A 6 9.03 7.99 25.38
CA LEU A 6 10.10 7.49 24.53
C LEU A 6 10.59 6.13 25.09
N LEU A 7 10.31 5.08 24.31
CA LEU A 7 11.06 3.81 24.27
C LEU A 7 10.97 2.93 25.53
N ASN A 8 9.83 2.25 25.73
CA ASN A 8 9.84 0.99 26.47
C ASN A 8 9.91 -0.18 25.48
N PRO A 9 11.09 -0.80 25.25
CA PRO A 9 11.27 -1.92 24.31
C PRO A 9 10.53 -3.20 24.73
N GLN A 10 9.87 -3.21 25.89
CA GLN A 10 9.04 -4.35 26.35
C GLN A 10 7.59 -4.32 25.88
N ARG A 11 7.11 -3.24 25.25
CA ARG A 11 5.72 -3.17 24.80
C ARG A 11 5.59 -3.76 23.40
N THR A 12 4.67 -4.70 23.24
CA THR A 12 4.24 -5.18 21.93
C THR A 12 3.70 -4.03 21.10
N LYS A 13 3.86 -4.12 19.77
CA LYS A 13 3.35 -3.13 18.83
C LYS A 13 2.35 -3.80 17.89
N ARG A 14 1.15 -3.26 17.79
CA ARG A 14 0.12 -3.73 16.87
C ARG A 14 0.14 -2.93 15.56
N TYR A 15 -0.11 -3.60 14.45
CA TYR A 15 -0.26 -3.00 13.13
C TYR A 15 -1.50 -3.58 12.46
N ILE A 16 -2.21 -2.74 11.73
CA ILE A 16 -3.38 -3.14 10.96
C ILE A 16 -3.10 -2.91 9.49
N GLY A 17 -3.65 -3.76 8.64
CA GLY A 17 -3.73 -3.54 7.21
C GLY A 17 -5.16 -3.63 6.72
N ILE A 18 -5.54 -2.74 5.82
CA ILE A 18 -6.87 -2.66 5.23
C ILE A 18 -6.74 -2.80 3.71
N GLU A 19 -7.42 -3.81 3.16
CA GLU A 19 -7.74 -3.88 1.73
C GLU A 19 -9.14 -3.27 1.54
N LEU A 20 -9.17 -2.00 1.15
CA LEU A 20 -10.39 -1.26 0.89
C LEU A 20 -10.93 -1.60 -0.50
N SER A 21 -12.19 -2.03 -0.53
CA SER A 21 -12.93 -2.31 -1.77
C SER A 21 -14.04 -1.27 -2.01
N GLY A 22 -14.88 -1.45 -3.03
CA GLY A 22 -16.04 -0.56 -3.22
C GLY A 22 -16.99 -0.63 -2.02
N ALA A 23 -17.59 0.48 -1.60
CA ALA A 23 -18.47 0.52 -0.42
C ALA A 23 -19.65 -0.48 -0.49
N LYS A 24 -20.09 -0.81 -1.71
CA LYS A 24 -21.16 -1.79 -1.98
C LYS A 24 -20.66 -3.21 -2.26
N SER A 25 -19.34 -3.44 -2.25
CA SER A 25 -18.78 -4.79 -2.39
C SER A 25 -18.40 -5.35 -1.03
N GLN A 26 -18.79 -6.60 -0.78
CA GLN A 26 -18.38 -7.37 0.41
C GLN A 26 -16.97 -7.95 0.23
N LYS A 27 -16.00 -7.09 -0.13
CA LYS A 27 -14.61 -7.47 -0.39
C LYS A 27 -13.62 -6.66 0.44
N THR A 28 -14.10 -5.79 1.33
CA THR A 28 -13.23 -5.07 2.25
C THR A 28 -12.73 -6.05 3.29
N ALA A 29 -11.42 -6.05 3.54
CA ALA A 29 -10.81 -6.93 4.53
C ALA A 29 -9.82 -6.16 5.40
N LEU A 30 -9.63 -6.66 6.62
CA LEU A 30 -8.71 -6.15 7.61
C LEU A 30 -7.90 -7.31 8.21
N ALA A 31 -6.61 -7.10 8.39
CA ALA A 31 -5.74 -8.02 9.12
C ALA A 31 -5.00 -7.25 10.22
N ALA A 32 -4.92 -7.84 11.42
CA ALA A 32 -4.20 -7.28 12.55
C ALA A 32 -3.02 -8.19 12.90
N ILE A 33 -1.82 -7.60 12.98
CA ILE A 33 -0.61 -8.30 13.41
C ILE A 33 -0.03 -7.65 14.67
N GLU A 34 0.61 -8.45 15.51
CA GLU A 34 1.32 -7.98 16.69
C GLU A 34 2.80 -8.36 16.61
N TYR A 35 3.65 -7.37 16.83
CA TYR A 35 5.09 -7.49 16.84
C TYR A 35 5.61 -7.44 18.26
N TYR A 36 6.50 -8.38 18.57
CA TYR A 36 7.21 -8.52 19.82
C TYR A 36 8.69 -8.15 19.58
N PRO A 37 9.10 -6.89 19.82
CA PRO A 37 10.43 -6.41 19.42
C PRO A 37 11.58 -7.14 20.11
N LYS A 38 11.37 -7.65 21.33
CA LYS A 38 12.39 -8.36 22.08
C LYS A 38 12.66 -9.75 21.50
N GLU A 39 11.59 -10.45 21.13
CA GLU A 39 11.64 -11.80 20.56
C GLU A 39 11.83 -11.80 19.04
N GLN A 40 11.69 -10.64 18.38
CA GLN A 40 11.68 -10.51 16.92
C GLN A 40 10.64 -11.43 16.28
N LYS A 41 9.45 -11.51 16.90
CA LYS A 41 8.34 -12.37 16.47
C LYS A 41 7.14 -11.54 16.06
N ILE A 42 6.45 -12.00 15.03
CA ILE A 42 5.23 -11.38 14.53
C ILE A 42 4.13 -12.43 14.63
N PHE A 43 2.96 -12.05 15.15
CA PHE A 43 1.79 -12.92 15.21
C PHE A 43 0.67 -12.30 14.41
N LEU A 44 0.00 -13.11 13.59
CA LEU A 44 -1.31 -12.74 13.08
C LEU A 44 -2.34 -12.92 14.20
N LEU A 45 -2.99 -11.82 14.59
CA LEU A 45 -4.00 -11.85 15.65
C LEU A 45 -5.36 -12.19 15.06
N ASP A 46 -5.81 -11.38 14.10
CA ASP A 46 -7.16 -11.44 13.58
C ASP A 46 -7.21 -11.15 12.09
N ILE A 47 -8.21 -11.74 11.44
CA ILE A 47 -8.56 -11.50 10.03
C ILE A 47 -10.07 -11.26 9.96
N TYR A 48 -10.45 -10.08 9.54
CA TYR A 48 -11.83 -9.72 9.22
C TYR A 48 -11.96 -9.71 7.70
N ASP A 49 -12.70 -10.67 7.14
CA ASP A 49 -12.89 -10.78 5.69
C ASP A 49 -14.35 -10.50 5.34
N LYS A 50 -14.58 -9.96 4.14
CA LYS A 50 -15.90 -9.58 3.63
C LYS A 50 -16.67 -8.64 4.56
N ILE A 51 -15.98 -7.64 5.12
CA ILE A 51 -16.61 -6.63 5.98
C ILE A 51 -17.75 -5.96 5.22
N SER A 52 -18.94 -6.01 5.83
CA SER A 52 -20.18 -5.46 5.31
C SER A 52 -21.03 -4.99 6.46
N GLY A 53 -21.83 -3.95 6.23
CA GLY A 53 -22.81 -3.50 7.21
C GLY A 53 -23.91 -4.53 7.48
N HIS A 54 -24.48 -4.48 8.68
CA HIS A 54 -25.65 -5.25 9.09
C HIS A 54 -26.79 -4.29 9.48
N ASP A 55 -28.03 -4.67 9.18
CA ASP A 55 -29.24 -3.91 9.49
C ASP A 55 -29.19 -2.44 9.04
N GLU A 56 -29.07 -1.49 9.98
CA GLU A 56 -29.00 -0.04 9.75
C GLU A 56 -27.57 0.50 9.63
N GLN A 57 -26.55 -0.34 9.83
CA GLN A 57 -25.14 0.02 9.77
C GLN A 57 -24.62 -0.05 8.33
N SER A 58 -23.88 0.97 7.89
CA SER A 58 -23.15 0.96 6.63
C SER A 58 -21.87 0.12 6.71
N SER A 59 -21.36 -0.34 5.56
CA SER A 59 -20.07 -1.03 5.49
C SER A 59 -18.88 -0.19 5.97
N ASP A 60 -19.00 1.15 5.96
CA ASP A 60 -17.98 2.06 6.48
C ASP A 60 -18.04 2.14 8.00
N GLU A 61 -19.22 2.20 8.60
CA GLU A 61 -19.39 2.14 10.06
C GLU A 61 -18.91 0.81 10.62
N ALA A 62 -19.24 -0.32 9.97
CA ALA A 62 -18.74 -1.64 10.38
C ALA A 62 -17.21 -1.73 10.33
N LEU A 63 -16.58 -1.13 9.31
CA LEU A 63 -15.12 -1.06 9.23
C LEU A 63 -14.54 -0.19 10.36
N LEU A 64 -15.15 0.96 10.65
CA LEU A 64 -14.67 1.86 11.69
C LEU A 64 -14.78 1.23 13.08
N GLU A 65 -15.86 0.50 13.36
CA GLU A 65 -16.04 -0.25 14.60
C GLU A 65 -14.92 -1.28 14.79
N ILE A 66 -14.61 -2.09 13.76
CA ILE A 66 -13.49 -3.05 13.81
C ILE A 66 -12.15 -2.34 14.03
N VAL A 67 -11.90 -1.22 13.37
CA VAL A 67 -10.66 -0.45 13.57
C VAL A 67 -10.59 0.13 14.99
N GLU A 68 -11.73 0.49 15.58
CA GLU A 68 -11.83 0.96 16.96
C GLU A 68 -11.64 -0.19 17.98
N GLU A 69 -12.09 -1.40 17.70
CA GLU A 69 -11.73 -2.57 18.53
C GLU A 69 -10.21 -2.79 18.57
N GLU A 70 -9.53 -2.42 17.48
CA GLU A 70 -8.08 -2.53 17.33
C GLU A 70 -7.29 -1.26 17.73
N LEU A 71 -7.88 -0.35 18.53
CA LEU A 71 -7.42 0.99 18.99
C LEU A 71 -5.93 1.14 19.42
N THR A 72 -5.22 0.03 19.60
CA THR A 72 -3.81 -0.05 19.98
C THR A 72 -2.84 -0.06 18.80
N ALA A 73 -3.33 -0.08 17.56
CA ALA A 73 -2.46 -0.08 16.39
C ALA A 73 -1.58 1.19 16.31
N VAL A 74 -0.28 0.96 16.11
CA VAL A 74 0.75 1.99 15.96
C VAL A 74 0.68 2.59 14.56
N LYS A 75 0.51 1.76 13.53
CA LYS A 75 0.28 2.17 12.14
C LYS A 75 -0.80 1.32 11.49
N ILE A 76 -1.48 1.91 10.50
CA ILE A 76 -2.52 1.29 9.69
C ILE A 76 -2.13 1.43 8.22
N GLY A 77 -1.82 0.32 7.56
CA GLY A 77 -1.55 0.27 6.12
C GLY A 77 -2.84 0.17 5.32
N VAL A 78 -3.00 0.99 4.28
CA VAL A 78 -4.18 0.93 3.39
C VAL A 78 -3.77 0.82 1.93
N ASN A 79 -4.48 0.00 1.14
CA ASN A 79 -4.17 -0.23 -0.28
C ASN A 79 -4.64 0.88 -1.25
N VAL A 80 -5.00 2.06 -0.72
CA VAL A 80 -5.71 3.11 -1.46
C VAL A 80 -5.09 4.49 -1.24
N PRO A 81 -5.20 5.40 -2.22
CA PRO A 81 -4.67 6.75 -2.12
C PRO A 81 -5.11 7.52 -0.88
N LEU A 82 -4.15 7.95 -0.05
CA LEU A 82 -4.38 8.84 1.10
C LEU A 82 -4.35 10.33 0.73
N SER A 83 -3.94 10.65 -0.48
CA SER A 83 -3.81 12.01 -1.00
C SER A 83 -4.45 12.12 -2.38
N LEU A 84 -4.95 13.31 -2.70
CA LEU A 84 -5.53 13.61 -4.00
C LEU A 84 -4.44 14.07 -5.00
N PRO A 85 -4.66 13.88 -6.31
CA PRO A 85 -3.84 14.49 -7.36
C PRO A 85 -3.67 16.00 -7.16
N PRO A 86 -2.49 16.57 -7.48
CA PRO A 86 -2.16 17.94 -7.16
C PRO A 86 -3.07 18.98 -7.82
N CYS A 87 -3.63 18.68 -9.00
CA CYS A 87 -4.59 19.60 -9.64
C CYS A 87 -6.00 19.54 -9.02
N VAL A 88 -6.38 18.43 -8.38
CA VAL A 88 -7.67 18.31 -7.68
C VAL A 88 -7.61 18.99 -6.32
N ALA A 89 -6.46 18.90 -5.63
CA ALA A 89 -6.21 19.61 -4.38
C ALA A 89 -5.86 21.11 -4.59
N CYS A 90 -5.76 21.58 -5.84
CA CYS A 90 -5.34 22.93 -6.15
C CYS A 90 -6.43 23.97 -5.83
N SER A 91 -6.08 24.99 -5.05
CA SER A 91 -6.99 26.09 -4.70
C SER A 91 -6.96 27.29 -5.66
N ARG A 92 -6.20 27.22 -6.75
CA ARG A 92 -6.08 28.33 -7.71
C ARG A 92 -7.36 28.51 -8.51
N GLN A 93 -7.83 29.75 -8.58
CA GLN A 93 -9.00 30.13 -9.39
C GLN A 93 -8.77 30.01 -10.90
N LYS A 94 -7.55 30.27 -11.39
CA LYS A 94 -7.19 30.14 -12.82
C LYS A 94 -6.03 29.16 -12.98
N CYS A 95 -6.26 28.07 -13.71
CA CYS A 95 -5.24 27.06 -13.99
C CYS A 95 -4.45 27.44 -15.25
N PRO A 96 -3.11 27.57 -15.19
CA PRO A 96 -2.28 27.85 -16.37
C PRO A 96 -2.02 26.61 -17.24
N MET A 97 -2.72 25.50 -16.99
CA MET A 97 -2.48 24.16 -17.53
C MET A 97 -1.13 23.54 -17.08
N PRO A 98 -1.00 22.19 -17.09
CA PRO A 98 0.20 21.51 -16.58
C PRO A 98 1.50 21.95 -17.25
N GLY A 99 1.46 22.27 -18.54
CA GLY A 99 2.61 22.73 -19.32
C GLY A 99 3.26 24.01 -18.78
N LYS A 100 2.49 24.92 -18.15
CA LYS A 100 2.98 26.20 -17.60
C LYS A 100 2.83 26.31 -16.08
N CYS A 101 2.33 25.26 -15.42
CA CYS A 101 2.15 25.25 -13.97
C CYS A 101 3.49 25.27 -13.23
N ASN A 102 3.52 26.03 -12.13
CA ASN A 102 4.66 26.16 -11.21
C ASN A 102 4.40 25.56 -9.82
N ILE A 103 3.28 24.85 -9.62
CA ILE A 103 3.08 24.02 -8.43
C ILE A 103 4.17 22.95 -8.41
N SER A 104 4.83 22.77 -7.28
CA SER A 104 6.00 21.89 -7.12
C SER A 104 5.72 20.48 -7.63
N SER A 105 4.58 19.89 -7.25
CA SER A 105 4.16 18.56 -7.70
C SER A 105 4.01 18.48 -9.21
N VAL A 106 3.31 19.43 -9.83
CA VAL A 106 3.09 19.44 -11.29
C VAL A 106 4.39 19.67 -12.06
N LYS A 107 5.27 20.55 -11.55
CA LYS A 107 6.61 20.76 -12.11
C LYS A 107 7.44 19.47 -12.03
N TRP A 108 7.44 18.80 -10.88
CA TRP A 108 8.14 17.54 -10.69
C TRP A 108 7.64 16.47 -11.66
N MET A 109 6.31 16.32 -11.80
CA MET A 109 5.70 15.36 -12.74
C MET A 109 6.14 15.63 -14.19
N ARG A 110 6.09 16.89 -14.62
CA ARG A 110 6.57 17.30 -15.95
C ARG A 110 8.03 16.95 -16.17
N ASP A 111 8.88 17.20 -15.18
CA ASP A 111 10.31 16.93 -15.28
C ASP A 111 10.57 15.41 -15.24
N ALA A 112 9.81 14.63 -14.47
CA ALA A 112 9.86 13.17 -14.45
C ALA A 112 9.47 12.56 -15.80
N SER A 113 8.37 13.00 -16.41
CA SER A 113 7.95 12.55 -17.75
C SER A 113 8.99 12.90 -18.83
N LYS A 114 9.59 14.10 -18.77
CA LYS A 114 10.68 14.48 -19.67
C LYS A 114 11.91 13.59 -19.52
N ARG A 115 12.29 13.23 -18.28
CA ARG A 115 13.40 12.29 -18.03
C ARG A 115 13.08 10.92 -18.61
N ALA A 116 11.88 10.39 -18.34
CA ALA A 116 11.44 9.10 -18.86
C ALA A 116 11.50 9.06 -20.40
N ALA A 117 11.05 10.12 -21.08
CA ALA A 117 11.08 10.22 -22.54
C ALA A 117 12.49 10.14 -23.15
N LYS A 118 13.53 10.53 -22.42
CA LYS A 118 14.94 10.40 -22.88
C LYS A 118 15.44 8.96 -22.90
N HIS A 119 14.88 8.10 -22.05
CA HIS A 119 15.31 6.71 -21.90
C HIS A 119 14.53 5.72 -22.79
N VAL A 120 13.47 6.18 -23.45
CA VAL A 120 12.67 5.36 -24.37
C VAL A 120 13.08 5.66 -25.80
N LYS A 121 13.39 4.62 -26.60
CA LYS A 121 13.79 4.74 -28.02
C LYS A 121 12.78 5.51 -28.90
N LYS A 122 11.53 5.66 -28.45
CA LYS A 122 10.49 6.49 -29.06
C LYS A 122 9.81 7.32 -27.98
N ALA A 123 10.17 8.60 -27.87
CA ALA A 123 9.64 9.53 -26.87
C ALA A 123 8.10 9.61 -26.89
N GLU A 124 7.47 9.46 -28.06
CA GLU A 124 6.01 9.43 -28.27
C GLU A 124 5.28 8.30 -27.52
N LYS A 125 6.00 7.27 -27.06
CA LYS A 125 5.42 6.18 -26.26
C LYS A 125 5.29 6.55 -24.78
N VAL A 126 5.94 7.61 -24.31
CA VAL A 126 5.73 8.10 -22.95
C VAL A 126 4.43 8.90 -22.94
N ARG A 127 3.40 8.29 -22.36
CA ARG A 127 2.09 8.95 -22.19
C ARG A 127 2.29 10.24 -21.40
N ASP A 128 1.61 11.30 -21.84
CA ASP A 128 1.52 12.54 -21.08
C ASP A 128 0.93 12.25 -19.70
N PHE A 129 1.45 12.95 -18.69
CA PHE A 129 0.91 12.83 -17.34
C PHE A 129 -0.34 13.68 -17.17
N THR A 130 -1.26 13.21 -16.34
CA THR A 130 -2.56 13.82 -16.08
C THR A 130 -2.63 14.21 -14.60
N PRO A 131 -2.17 15.42 -14.19
CA PRO A 131 -2.04 15.77 -12.78
C PRO A 131 -3.38 15.95 -12.02
N TYR A 132 -4.50 15.78 -12.72
CA TYR A 132 -5.85 15.71 -12.16
C TYR A 132 -6.32 14.27 -11.90
N THR A 133 -5.66 13.25 -12.44
CA THR A 133 -5.89 11.83 -12.07
C THR A 133 -4.70 11.17 -11.39
N GLN A 134 -3.48 11.66 -11.67
CA GLN A 134 -2.22 11.09 -11.22
C GLN A 134 -1.52 11.96 -10.17
N ARG A 135 -0.76 11.32 -9.29
CA ARG A 135 0.18 11.89 -8.33
C ARG A 135 1.63 11.66 -8.76
N PRO A 136 2.58 12.46 -8.26
CA PRO A 136 4.02 12.23 -8.41
C PRO A 136 4.47 10.80 -8.10
N VAL A 137 3.92 10.16 -7.05
CA VAL A 137 4.32 8.81 -6.65
C VAL A 137 4.01 7.77 -7.74
N GLU A 138 2.92 7.89 -8.49
CA GLU A 138 2.61 6.93 -9.56
C GLU A 138 3.58 7.03 -10.72
N LEU A 139 4.02 8.25 -11.09
CA LEU A 139 5.07 8.44 -12.08
C LEU A 139 6.42 7.95 -11.58
N PHE A 140 6.72 8.15 -10.29
CA PHE A 140 7.92 7.60 -9.66
C PHE A 140 7.94 6.07 -9.76
N LEU A 141 6.86 5.41 -9.31
CA LEU A 141 6.73 3.97 -9.37
C LEU A 141 6.87 3.46 -10.81
N ARG A 142 6.16 4.08 -11.76
CA ARG A 142 6.17 3.68 -13.17
C ARG A 142 7.54 3.81 -13.84
N HIS A 143 8.27 4.90 -13.57
CA HIS A 143 9.48 5.23 -14.32
C HIS A 143 10.78 4.89 -13.61
N GLN A 144 10.75 4.64 -12.30
CA GLN A 144 11.96 4.39 -11.51
C GLN A 144 11.91 3.05 -10.78
N ILE A 145 10.74 2.59 -10.34
CA ILE A 145 10.61 1.33 -9.59
C ILE A 145 10.29 0.15 -10.49
N LEU A 146 9.25 0.24 -11.33
CA LEU A 146 8.91 -0.87 -12.23
C LEU A 146 10.05 -1.32 -13.15
N PRO A 147 10.89 -0.44 -13.71
CA PRO A 147 11.99 -0.87 -14.57
C PRO A 147 13.10 -1.63 -13.85
N VAL A 148 13.21 -1.54 -12.52
CA VAL A 148 14.25 -2.23 -11.74
C VAL A 148 13.78 -3.56 -11.15
N ILE A 149 12.49 -3.88 -11.23
CA ILE A 149 11.97 -5.21 -10.91
C ILE A 149 11.91 -6.11 -12.16
N PRO A 150 11.97 -7.44 -12.01
CA PRO A 150 11.92 -8.36 -13.14
C PRO A 150 10.69 -8.18 -14.01
N GLU A 151 10.85 -8.29 -15.34
CA GLU A 151 9.78 -8.06 -16.32
C GLU A 151 8.52 -8.89 -16.05
N TYR A 152 8.68 -10.14 -15.58
CA TYR A 152 7.55 -11.01 -15.26
C TYR A 152 6.71 -10.54 -14.07
N ALA A 153 7.25 -9.65 -13.25
CA ALA A 153 6.64 -9.12 -12.05
C ALA A 153 6.18 -7.66 -12.25
N GLN A 154 6.41 -7.06 -13.42
CA GLN A 154 5.94 -5.71 -13.74
C GLN A 154 4.43 -5.67 -13.93
N PHE A 155 3.82 -4.52 -13.64
CA PHE A 155 2.37 -4.33 -13.73
C PHE A 155 1.99 -2.88 -13.95
N GLU A 156 0.75 -2.64 -14.38
CA GLU A 156 0.22 -1.29 -14.54
C GLU A 156 -0.02 -0.62 -13.18
N ILE A 157 0.48 0.61 -13.02
CA ILE A 157 0.21 1.44 -11.85
C ILE A 157 -1.13 2.14 -12.04
N ASP A 158 -2.10 1.81 -11.20
CA ASP A 158 -3.38 2.51 -11.10
C ASP A 158 -3.18 3.97 -10.67
N GLU A 159 -3.87 4.88 -11.33
CA GLU A 159 -3.85 6.31 -11.01
C GLU A 159 -4.80 6.62 -9.86
N ALA A 160 -4.44 7.56 -8.97
CA ALA A 160 -5.25 7.84 -7.78
C ALA A 160 -6.72 8.16 -8.07
N LEU A 161 -7.01 8.90 -9.15
CA LEU A 161 -8.37 9.13 -9.65
C LEU A 161 -8.59 8.56 -11.05
N GLY A 162 -7.92 7.44 -11.37
CA GLY A 162 -8.25 6.61 -12.53
C GLY A 162 -9.53 5.78 -12.31
N GLY A 163 -10.02 5.11 -13.35
CA GLY A 163 -11.31 4.41 -13.31
C GLY A 163 -11.46 3.38 -12.17
N THR A 164 -10.38 2.69 -11.80
CA THR A 164 -10.37 1.68 -10.73
C THR A 164 -10.30 2.32 -9.33
N LYS A 165 -9.35 3.24 -9.12
CA LYS A 165 -9.04 3.78 -7.77
C LYS A 165 -9.85 5.02 -7.41
N ALA A 166 -10.42 5.77 -8.36
CA ALA A 166 -11.22 6.97 -8.08
C ALA A 166 -12.30 6.79 -6.99
N PRO A 167 -13.21 5.79 -7.06
CA PRO A 167 -14.21 5.58 -6.02
C PRO A 167 -13.59 5.22 -4.67
N LEU A 168 -12.48 4.47 -4.68
CA LEU A 168 -11.79 4.05 -3.47
C LEU A 168 -11.04 5.21 -2.80
N SER A 169 -10.42 6.08 -3.60
CA SER A 169 -9.78 7.32 -3.13
C SER A 169 -10.80 8.27 -2.51
N ALA A 170 -11.98 8.41 -3.12
CA ALA A 170 -13.08 9.19 -2.54
C ALA A 170 -13.53 8.60 -1.19
N ARG A 171 -13.74 7.28 -1.13
CA ARG A 171 -14.09 6.55 0.10
C ARG A 171 -13.03 6.74 1.18
N MET A 172 -11.74 6.59 0.84
CA MET A 172 -10.65 6.78 1.80
C MET A 172 -10.57 8.23 2.30
N ASN A 173 -10.74 9.23 1.43
CA ASN A 173 -10.77 10.64 1.86
C ASN A 173 -11.95 10.96 2.80
N PHE A 174 -13.04 10.19 2.73
CA PHE A 174 -14.10 10.23 3.72
C PHE A 174 -13.67 9.55 5.03
N LEU A 175 -13.18 8.31 4.97
CA LEU A 175 -12.76 7.52 6.14
C LEU A 175 -11.64 8.17 6.94
N VAL A 176 -10.68 8.87 6.30
CA VAL A 176 -9.60 9.61 6.97
C VAL A 176 -10.14 10.66 7.96
N LYS A 177 -11.38 11.14 7.81
CA LYS A 177 -12.00 12.08 8.77
C LYS A 177 -12.40 11.41 10.09
N HIS A 178 -12.50 10.08 10.09
CA HIS A 178 -12.91 9.25 11.22
C HIS A 178 -11.75 8.39 11.76
N LEU A 179 -10.59 8.43 11.10
CA LEU A 179 -9.39 7.69 11.46
C LEU A 179 -8.28 8.65 11.88
N ASP A 180 -7.34 8.16 12.70
CA ASP A 180 -6.14 8.91 13.05
C ASP A 180 -5.20 9.00 11.85
N ARG A 181 -5.20 10.16 11.18
CA ARG A 181 -4.43 10.40 9.95
C ARG A 181 -2.94 10.15 10.12
N ASP A 182 -2.38 10.42 11.30
CA ASP A 182 -0.95 10.30 11.54
C ASP A 182 -0.48 8.84 11.64
N ARG A 183 -1.42 7.90 11.82
CA ARG A 183 -1.15 6.45 11.81
C ARG A 183 -1.32 5.81 10.45
N LEU A 184 -1.94 6.49 9.49
CA LEU A 184 -2.24 5.92 8.18
C LEU A 184 -1.02 6.01 7.26
N ILE A 185 -0.70 4.88 6.64
CA ILE A 185 0.23 4.83 5.52
C ILE A 185 -0.45 4.20 4.31
N GLU A 186 -0.08 4.65 3.13
CA GLU A 186 -0.54 4.05 1.89
C GLU A 186 0.42 2.94 1.48
N VAL A 187 -0.11 1.80 1.08
CA VAL A 187 0.66 0.61 0.68
C VAL A 187 0.22 0.20 -0.72
N LEU A 188 1.16 -0.32 -1.50
CA LEU A 188 0.86 -1.02 -2.75
C LEU A 188 1.16 -2.51 -2.57
N PRO A 189 0.18 -3.34 -2.14
CA PRO A 189 0.41 -4.75 -1.81
C PRO A 189 1.08 -5.52 -2.94
N LYS A 190 0.76 -5.18 -4.19
CA LYS A 190 1.39 -5.80 -5.35
C LYS A 190 2.88 -5.55 -5.46
N LEU A 191 3.33 -4.34 -5.14
CA LEU A 191 4.76 -4.06 -5.08
C LEU A 191 5.39 -4.76 -3.88
N SER A 192 4.75 -4.71 -2.71
CA SER A 192 5.26 -5.39 -1.51
C SER A 192 5.49 -6.89 -1.72
N VAL A 193 4.54 -7.59 -2.33
CA VAL A 193 4.68 -9.02 -2.65
C VAL A 193 5.81 -9.29 -3.63
N VAL A 194 5.98 -8.43 -4.65
CA VAL A 194 7.08 -8.59 -5.61
C VAL A 194 8.43 -8.42 -4.91
N VAL A 195 8.60 -7.37 -4.10
CA VAL A 195 9.87 -7.12 -3.41
C VAL A 195 10.18 -8.23 -2.41
N LEU A 196 9.21 -8.61 -1.57
CA LEU A 196 9.39 -9.71 -0.61
C LEU A 196 9.64 -11.04 -1.32
N GLY A 197 8.92 -11.32 -2.40
CA GLY A 197 9.13 -12.54 -3.18
C GLY A 197 10.54 -12.62 -3.78
N MET A 198 11.10 -11.49 -4.22
CA MET A 198 12.50 -11.42 -4.65
C MET A 198 13.47 -11.60 -3.48
N GLU A 199 13.14 -11.08 -2.29
CA GLU A 199 13.98 -11.21 -1.09
C GLU A 199 14.03 -12.66 -0.58
N MET A 200 12.88 -13.35 -0.61
CA MET A 200 12.71 -14.74 -0.21
C MET A 200 13.04 -15.76 -1.32
N ASP A 201 13.59 -15.29 -2.46
CA ASP A 201 13.94 -16.11 -3.63
C ASP A 201 12.79 -17.00 -4.18
N LEU A 202 11.56 -16.49 -4.12
CA LEU A 202 10.37 -17.19 -4.62
C LEU A 202 10.42 -17.35 -6.15
N SER A 203 9.83 -18.44 -6.63
CA SER A 203 9.78 -18.72 -8.05
C SER A 203 9.01 -17.64 -8.83
N LYS A 204 9.43 -17.40 -10.07
CA LYS A 204 8.71 -16.51 -11.02
C LYS A 204 7.22 -16.82 -11.08
N LYS A 205 6.85 -18.10 -11.07
CA LYS A 205 5.45 -18.54 -11.13
C LYS A 205 4.69 -17.92 -9.97
N VAL A 206 5.09 -18.21 -8.74
CA VAL A 206 4.45 -17.76 -7.49
C VAL A 206 4.22 -16.25 -7.46
N ILE A 207 5.26 -15.47 -7.75
CA ILE A 207 5.18 -13.99 -7.75
C ILE A 207 4.18 -13.50 -8.81
N SER A 208 4.15 -14.12 -9.99
CA SER A 208 3.26 -13.71 -11.08
C SER A 208 1.82 -14.21 -10.97
N SER A 209 1.58 -15.27 -10.16
CA SER A 209 0.30 -15.99 -10.12
C SER A 209 -0.55 -15.72 -8.88
N TYR A 210 -0.04 -15.12 -7.81
CA TYR A 210 -0.77 -15.00 -6.53
C TYR A 210 -2.11 -14.26 -6.58
N ARG A 211 -2.34 -13.44 -7.61
CA ARG A 211 -3.62 -12.75 -7.85
C ARG A 211 -4.56 -13.46 -8.83
N LYS A 212 -4.12 -14.55 -9.47
CA LYS A 212 -4.95 -15.30 -10.42
C LYS A 212 -6.01 -16.12 -9.70
N ILE A 213 -7.13 -16.37 -10.37
CA ILE A 213 -8.30 -17.03 -9.78
C ILE A 213 -8.01 -18.50 -9.43
N GLU A 214 -7.40 -19.26 -10.35
CA GLU A 214 -7.22 -20.71 -10.20
C GLU A 214 -6.00 -21.08 -9.33
N GLU A 215 -4.83 -20.54 -9.67
CA GLU A 215 -3.55 -20.88 -9.01
C GLU A 215 -3.12 -19.89 -7.92
N GLY A 216 -3.89 -18.82 -7.70
CA GLY A 216 -3.52 -17.76 -6.76
C GLY A 216 -3.49 -18.22 -5.32
N ALA A 217 -4.39 -19.12 -4.92
CA ALA A 217 -4.44 -19.62 -3.55
C ALA A 217 -3.18 -20.39 -3.16
N ALA A 218 -2.73 -21.33 -4.01
CA ALA A 218 -1.49 -22.07 -3.79
C ALA A 218 -0.26 -21.14 -3.72
N SER A 219 -0.22 -20.15 -4.61
CA SER A 219 0.88 -19.17 -4.62
C SER A 219 0.89 -18.31 -3.35
N ARG A 220 -0.28 -17.93 -2.83
CA ARG A 220 -0.41 -17.20 -1.57
C ARG A 220 0.01 -18.06 -0.37
N SER A 221 -0.35 -19.34 -0.33
CA SER A 221 0.16 -20.28 0.68
C SER A 221 1.69 -20.32 0.68
N GLU A 222 2.31 -20.52 -0.49
CA GLU A 222 3.78 -20.57 -0.61
C GLU A 222 4.45 -19.26 -0.17
N ILE A 223 3.84 -18.10 -0.48
CA ILE A 223 4.33 -16.80 0.00
C ILE A 223 4.24 -16.69 1.53
N LEU A 224 3.13 -17.14 2.15
CA LEU A 224 2.93 -17.06 3.61
C LEU A 224 3.86 -18.02 4.36
N GLU A 225 4.08 -19.22 3.83
CA GLU A 225 5.04 -20.19 4.37
C GLU A 225 6.46 -19.63 4.31
N ALA A 226 6.89 -19.14 3.14
CA ALA A 226 8.21 -18.52 3.00
C ALA A 226 8.39 -17.29 3.91
N LEU A 227 7.35 -16.48 4.09
CA LEU A 227 7.40 -15.34 5.00
C LEU A 227 7.51 -15.75 6.47
N SER A 228 6.85 -16.85 6.84
CA SER A 228 6.94 -17.42 8.19
C SER A 228 8.37 -17.85 8.50
N ASP A 229 9.03 -18.51 7.55
CA ASP A 229 10.42 -18.94 7.66
C ASP A 229 11.41 -17.76 7.62
N TYR A 230 11.15 -16.77 6.77
CA TYR A 230 12.06 -15.64 6.55
C TYR A 230 12.04 -14.60 7.68
N SER A 231 10.86 -14.31 8.23
CA SER A 231 10.63 -13.14 9.10
C SER A 231 10.02 -13.46 10.45
N ASN A 232 10.02 -14.74 10.86
CA ASN A 232 9.43 -15.22 12.12
C ASN A 232 7.97 -14.77 12.29
N VAL A 233 7.23 -14.75 11.18
CA VAL A 233 5.78 -14.51 11.21
C VAL A 233 5.11 -15.83 11.57
N PHE A 234 4.33 -15.82 12.64
CA PHE A 234 3.56 -16.95 13.10
C PHE A 234 2.10 -16.80 12.68
N ILE A 235 1.63 -17.78 11.89
CA ILE A 235 0.26 -17.86 11.38
C ILE A 235 -0.25 -19.26 11.68
N TYR A 236 -1.40 -19.36 12.36
CA TYR A 236 -2.06 -20.65 12.57
C TYR A 236 -2.58 -21.22 11.25
N ASP A 237 -2.58 -22.55 11.08
CA ASP A 237 -2.99 -23.22 9.84
C ASP A 237 -4.35 -22.77 9.31
N ARG A 238 -5.32 -22.55 10.20
CA ARG A 238 -6.66 -22.05 9.85
C ARG A 238 -6.61 -20.66 9.22
N ASP A 239 -5.78 -19.78 9.77
CA ASP A 239 -5.67 -18.40 9.32
C ASP A 239 -4.81 -18.31 8.05
N LEU A 240 -3.80 -19.18 7.92
CA LEU A 240 -3.05 -19.37 6.68
C LEU A 240 -3.98 -19.78 5.53
N GLN A 241 -4.86 -20.76 5.76
CA GLN A 241 -5.87 -21.16 4.77
C GLN A 241 -6.80 -19.99 4.40
N LYS A 242 -7.24 -19.20 5.38
CA LYS A 242 -8.11 -18.03 5.14
C LYS A 242 -7.41 -16.98 4.28
N LEU A 243 -6.17 -16.60 4.61
CA LEU A 243 -5.37 -15.68 3.80
C LEU A 243 -5.10 -16.25 2.40
N ALA A 244 -4.77 -17.54 2.31
CA ALA A 244 -4.52 -18.18 1.02
C ALA A 244 -5.76 -18.19 0.13
N GLN A 245 -6.97 -18.39 0.66
CA GLN A 245 -8.17 -18.44 -0.17
C GLN A 245 -8.75 -17.06 -0.50
N SER A 246 -8.56 -16.05 0.36
CA SER A 246 -9.11 -14.71 0.16
C SER A 246 -8.02 -13.71 -0.26
N LEU A 247 -8.04 -13.30 -1.54
CA LEU A 247 -7.13 -12.25 -2.03
C LEU A 247 -7.26 -10.95 -1.22
N PRO A 248 -8.46 -10.47 -0.86
CA PRO A 248 -8.56 -9.28 -0.03
C PRO A 248 -7.92 -9.44 1.36
N ALA A 249 -8.16 -10.57 2.04
CA ALA A 249 -7.53 -10.83 3.33
C ALA A 249 -6.00 -10.90 3.23
N PHE A 250 -5.48 -11.53 2.16
CA PHE A 250 -4.05 -11.57 1.88
C PHE A 250 -3.46 -10.18 1.66
N ASP A 251 -4.10 -9.35 0.82
CA ASP A 251 -3.62 -7.98 0.58
C ASP A 251 -3.71 -7.12 1.85
N ALA A 252 -4.74 -7.32 2.68
CA ALA A 252 -4.85 -6.67 3.99
C ALA A 252 -3.70 -7.10 4.92
N PHE A 253 -3.35 -8.39 4.96
CA PHE A 253 -2.18 -8.86 5.71
C PHE A 253 -0.87 -8.23 5.19
N VAL A 254 -0.69 -8.15 3.87
CA VAL A 254 0.49 -7.49 3.27
C VAL A 254 0.54 -5.99 3.62
N CYS A 255 -0.60 -5.31 3.66
CA CYS A 255 -0.69 -3.94 4.17
C CYS A 255 -0.22 -3.83 5.63
N ALA A 256 -0.66 -4.74 6.50
CA ALA A 256 -0.30 -4.76 7.92
C ALA A 256 1.21 -4.99 8.10
N TYR A 257 1.75 -5.96 7.36
CA TYR A 257 3.17 -6.28 7.37
C TYR A 257 4.02 -5.12 6.82
N THR A 258 3.58 -4.45 5.74
CA THR A 258 4.28 -3.27 5.23
C THR A 258 4.21 -2.10 6.23
N ALA A 259 3.15 -1.98 7.02
CA ALA A 259 3.07 -0.99 8.10
C ALA A 259 4.08 -1.25 9.23
N LEU A 260 4.28 -2.52 9.60
CA LEU A 260 5.35 -2.93 10.48
C LEU A 260 6.73 -2.59 9.91
N LEU A 261 6.97 -2.86 8.63
CA LEU A 261 8.25 -2.55 7.98
C LEU A 261 8.50 -1.04 7.94
N SER A 262 7.47 -0.23 7.66
CA SER A 262 7.58 1.24 7.68
C SER A 262 7.89 1.76 9.08
N ASP A 263 7.31 1.19 10.15
CA ASP A 263 7.65 1.58 11.54
C ASP A 263 9.08 1.21 11.94
N ASN A 264 9.65 0.17 11.34
CA ASN A 264 11.02 -0.28 11.57
C ASN A 264 12.01 0.21 10.51
N ASP A 265 11.67 1.25 9.73
CA ASP A 265 12.54 1.86 8.71
C ASP A 265 13.00 0.91 7.57
N HIS A 266 12.28 -0.19 7.35
CA HIS A 266 12.57 -1.18 6.31
C HIS A 266 11.84 -0.93 4.98
N CYS A 267 11.17 0.22 4.82
CA CYS A 267 10.55 0.64 3.57
C CYS A 267 11.41 1.57 2.71
N GLY A 268 11.13 1.59 1.40
CA GLY A 268 11.80 2.45 0.44
C GLY A 268 11.68 3.93 0.80
N LYS A 269 12.80 4.66 0.72
CA LYS A 269 12.85 6.08 1.09
C LYS A 269 12.33 6.98 -0.03
N ILE A 270 11.72 8.10 0.37
CA ILE A 270 11.32 9.17 -0.53
C ILE A 270 12.59 9.72 -1.23
N PRO A 271 12.63 9.78 -2.57
CA PRO A 271 13.82 10.24 -3.26
C PRO A 271 14.02 11.75 -3.08
N HIS A 272 15.28 12.19 -3.10
CA HIS A 272 15.61 13.60 -2.97
C HIS A 272 14.87 14.48 -4.00
N GLY A 273 14.25 15.56 -3.53
CA GLY A 273 13.50 16.49 -4.37
C GLY A 273 12.09 16.03 -4.76
N PHE A 274 11.59 14.95 -4.19
CA PHE A 274 10.18 14.55 -4.34
C PHE A 274 9.23 15.54 -3.62
N PRO A 275 8.07 15.86 -4.20
CA PRO A 275 7.10 16.75 -3.59
C PRO A 275 6.27 16.04 -2.51
N GLU A 276 6.79 15.94 -1.28
CA GLU A 276 6.23 15.18 -0.14
C GLU A 276 4.73 15.38 0.11
N LEU A 277 4.23 16.61 -0.03
CA LEU A 277 2.80 16.93 0.12
C LEU A 277 1.87 16.20 -0.86
N SER A 278 2.43 15.50 -1.85
CA SER A 278 1.68 14.74 -2.85
C SER A 278 1.44 13.28 -2.45
N GLY A 279 1.79 12.91 -1.22
CA GLY A 279 1.68 11.56 -0.68
C GLY A 279 2.79 10.63 -1.13
N TRP A 280 2.97 9.56 -0.35
CA TRP A 280 3.93 8.50 -0.59
C TRP A 280 3.26 7.14 -0.46
N ILE A 281 3.77 6.16 -1.18
CA ILE A 281 3.35 4.75 -1.10
C ILE A 281 4.51 3.99 -0.47
N GLU A 282 4.23 3.34 0.64
CA GLU A 282 5.16 2.49 1.35
C GLU A 282 5.23 1.12 0.68
N TYR A 283 6.46 0.64 0.52
CA TYR A 283 6.79 -0.69 0.03
C TYR A 283 8.14 -1.10 0.65
N PRO A 284 8.38 -2.41 0.86
CA PRO A 284 9.65 -2.93 1.37
C PRO A 284 10.84 -2.42 0.56
N THR A 285 11.98 -2.24 1.23
CA THR A 285 13.19 -1.76 0.56
C THR A 285 13.62 -2.73 -0.53
N LEU A 286 13.87 -2.19 -1.73
CA LEU A 286 14.49 -2.96 -2.80
C LEU A 286 15.95 -3.24 -2.43
N CYS A 287 16.25 -4.44 -1.96
CA CYS A 287 17.64 -4.90 -1.85
C CYS A 287 18.24 -4.93 -3.26
N SER A 288 19.30 -4.15 -3.47
CA SER A 288 20.12 -4.31 -4.67
C SER A 288 20.85 -5.64 -4.53
N ARG A 289 20.39 -6.66 -5.26
CA ARG A 289 21.24 -7.84 -5.50
C ARG A 289 22.47 -7.31 -6.25
N THR A 290 23.60 -7.25 -5.54
CA THR A 290 24.92 -6.93 -6.10
C THR A 290 25.46 -8.12 -6.86
#